data_AF-A0A1T4XS28-F1
#
_entry.id   AF-A0A1T4XS28-F1
#
_cell.length_a   1.000
_cell.length_b   1.000
_cell.length_c   1.000
_cell.angle_alpha   90.00
_cell.angle_beta   90.00
_cell.angle_gamma   90.00
#
_symmetry.space_group_name_H-M   'P 1'
#
loop_
_entity.id
_entity.type
_entity.pdbx_description
1 polymer ?
#
loop_
_entity_poly.entity_id
_entity_poly.type
_entity_poly.pdbx_seq_one_letter_code
_entity_poly.pdbx_strand_id
1 'polypeptide(L)' 'EQAFDDQCTGANPRYPLISEIKQMYINAFEGKKEE' A
#
# COMPACT_ATOMS: atom_id res chain seq x y z
N GLU A 1 7.78 -4.03 4.54
CA GLU A 1 7.75 -5.31 3.79
C GLU A 1 6.71 -6.28 4.37
N GLN A 2 6.49 -6.31 5.68
CA GLN A 2 5.46 -7.14 6.33
C GLN A 2 4.06 -7.13 5.67
N ALA A 3 3.58 -5.97 5.18
CA ALA A 3 2.30 -5.90 4.48
C ALA A 3 2.27 -6.65 3.14
N PHE A 4 3.42 -6.81 2.47
CA PHE A 4 3.53 -7.58 1.24
C PHE A 4 3.45 -9.09 1.52
N ASP A 5 4.10 -9.54 2.60
CA ASP A 5 4.16 -10.95 3.01
C ASP A 5 2.92 -11.44 3.78
N ASP A 6 1.95 -10.54 4.03
CA ASP A 6 0.70 -10.89 4.68
C ASP A 6 -0.10 -11.88 3.82
N GLN A 7 -0.67 -12.91 4.44
CA GLN A 7 -1.45 -13.94 3.73
C GLN A 7 -2.66 -13.34 3.00
N CYS A 8 -3.14 -12.17 3.44
CA CYS A 8 -4.23 -11.44 2.80
C CYS A 8 -3.79 -10.80 1.46
N THR A 9 -2.51 -10.48 1.27
CA THR A 9 -2.04 -9.74 0.08
C THR A 9 -2.21 -10.55 -1.21
N GLY A 10 -2.14 -11.88 -1.13
CA GLY A 10 -2.40 -12.77 -2.26
C GLY A 10 -3.86 -12.76 -2.75
N ALA A 11 -4.80 -12.32 -1.90
CA ALA A 11 -6.22 -12.21 -2.28
C ALA A 11 -6.56 -10.88 -2.97
N ASN A 12 -5.62 -9.91 -2.99
CA ASN A 12 -5.86 -8.65 -3.66
C ASN A 12 -5.90 -8.86 -5.19
N PRO A 13 -7.00 -8.50 -5.90
CA PRO A 13 -7.10 -8.68 -7.34
C PRO A 13 -6.01 -7.94 -8.13
N ARG A 14 -5.39 -6.92 -7.53
CA ARG A 14 -4.16 -6.30 -8.01
C ARG A 14 -3.02 -6.64 -7.04
N TYR A 15 -2.16 -7.58 -7.43
CA TYR A 15 -0.99 -7.91 -6.62
C TYR A 15 0.00 -6.73 -6.59
N PRO A 16 0.23 -6.11 -5.42
CA PRO A 16 0.96 -4.85 -5.33
C PRO A 16 2.47 -5.06 -5.31
N LEU A 17 3.22 -4.12 -5.86
CA LEU A 17 4.67 -4.01 -5.63
C LEU A 17 4.95 -3.39 -4.25
N ILE A 18 6.08 -3.75 -3.63
CA ILE A 18 6.51 -3.17 -2.35
C ILE A 18 6.57 -1.64 -2.42
N SER A 19 7.02 -1.08 -3.54
CA SER A 19 7.06 0.38 -3.78
C SER A 19 5.66 1.01 -3.79
N GLU A 20 4.65 0.30 -4.30
CA GLU A 20 3.26 0.78 -4.32
C GLU A 20 2.66 0.79 -2.92
N ILE A 21 2.90 -0.25 -2.11
CA ILE A 21 2.46 -0.29 -0.70
C ILE A 21 3.12 0.85 0.08
N LYS A 22 4.42 1.11 -0.13
CA LYS A 22 5.12 2.23 0.50
C LYS A 22 4.49 3.58 0.15
N GLN A 23 4.20 3.82 -1.13
CA GLN A 23 3.58 5.07 -1.55
C GLN A 23 2.17 5.22 -0.97
N MET A 24 1.41 4.12 -0.89
CA MET A 24 0.11 4.12 -0.23
C MET A 24 0.21 4.55 1.24
N TYR A 25 1.20 4.05 2.00
CA TYR A 25 1.41 4.49 3.39
C TYR A 25 1.73 5.98 3.50
N ILE A 26 2.59 6.51 2.62
CA ILE A 26 2.92 7.94 2.59
C ILE A 26 1.67 8.76 2.32
N ASN A 27 0.91 8.40 1.29
CA ASN A 27 -0.33 9.09 0.93
C ASN A 27 -1.38 9.06 2.05
N ALA A 28 -1.49 7.93 2.76
CA ALA A 28 -2.41 7.77 3.88
C ALA A 28 -1.99 8.57 5.13
N PHE A 29 -0.68 8.73 5.35
CA PHE A 29 -0.14 9.48 6.48
C PHE A 29 -0.15 10.99 6.25
N GLU A 30 0.30 11.45 5.08
CA GLU A 30 0.36 12.87 4.75
C GLU A 30 -1.03 13.46 4.44
N GLY A 31 -2.00 12.58 4.12
CA GLY A 31 -3.29 12.98 3.59
C GLY A 31 -3.16 13.63 2.22
N LYS A 32 -4.27 13.70 1.46
CA LYS A 32 -4.28 14.66 0.35
C LYS A 32 -4.37 16.04 0.99
N LYS A 33 -3.40 16.93 0.71
CA LYS A 33 -3.69 18.37 0.81
C LYS A 33 -4.79 18.62 -0.22
N GLU A 34 -6.03 18.71 0.26
CA GLU A 34 -7.12 19.23 -0.55
C GLU A 34 -6.75 20.68 -0.91
N GLU A 35 -6.57 20.93 -2.21
CA GLU A 35 -6.61 22.29 -2.79
C GLU A 35 -8.06 22.65 -3.12
#